data_AF-S0J0J0-F1
#
_entry.id   AF-S0J0J0-F1
#
_cell.length_a   1.000
_cell.length_b   1.000
_cell.length_c   1.000
_cell.angle_alpha   90.00
_cell.angle_beta   90.00
_cell.angle_gamma   90.00
#
_symmetry.space_group_name_H-M   'P 1'
#
loop_
_entity.id
_entity.type
_entity.pdbx_description
1 polymer ?
#
loop_
_entity_poly.entity_id
_entity_poly.type
_entity_poly.pdbx_seq_one_letter_code
_entity_poly.pdbx_strand_id
1 'polypeptide(L)'
;MKKLSMVNVIGALAVFLMVWLPPTRVFLTDMELGTPITIILSLLLSTSAIGTYQKYQQKIDIVSLFISLSPIIFIALVLIIALLSELFTL
;
A
#
# COMPACT_ATOMS: atom_id res chain seq x y z
N MET A 1 21.63 11.62 -1.95
CA MET A 1 20.27 11.13 -2.29
C MET A 1 19.29 12.30 -2.13
N LYS A 2 18.60 12.71 -3.21
CA LYS A 2 17.74 13.91 -3.21
C LYS A 2 16.57 13.70 -2.23
N LYS A 3 16.30 14.67 -1.35
CA LYS A 3 15.28 14.70 -0.26
C LYS A 3 13.96 13.96 -0.58
N LEU A 4 13.48 14.06 -1.82
CA LEU A 4 12.21 13.47 -2.27
C LEU A 4 12.24 11.93 -2.34
N SER A 5 13.39 11.34 -2.68
CA SER A 5 13.58 9.88 -2.63
C SER A 5 13.53 9.35 -1.19
N MET A 6 13.99 10.14 -0.22
CA MET A 6 13.93 9.77 1.20
C MET A 6 12.49 9.75 1.72
N VAL A 7 11.65 10.68 1.26
CA VAL A 7 10.22 10.72 1.62
C VAL A 7 9.49 9.47 1.15
N ASN A 8 9.72 9.03 -0.09
CA ASN A 8 9.08 7.83 -0.64
C ASN A 8 9.55 6.56 0.09
N VAL A 9 10.84 6.46 0.43
CA VAL A 9 11.38 5.32 1.19
C VAL A 9 10.78 5.27 2.59
N ILE A 10 10.72 6.41 3.31
CA ILE A 10 10.11 6.48 4.65
C ILE A 10 8.62 6.16 4.58
N GLY A 11 7.92 6.67 3.57
CA GLY A 11 6.50 6.41 3.36
C GLY A 11 6.21 4.93 3.05
N ALA A 12 7.00 4.31 2.18
CA ALA A 12 6.92 2.88 1.90
C ALA A 12 7.16 2.05 3.17
N LEU A 13 8.16 2.43 3.98
CA LEU A 13 8.43 1.78 5.26
C LEU A 13 7.25 1.94 6.23
N ALA A 14 6.64 3.12 6.31
CA ALA A 14 5.47 3.37 7.15
C ALA A 14 4.26 2.50 6.73
N VAL A 15 4.00 2.37 5.42
CA VAL A 15 2.97 1.46 4.90
C VAL A 15 3.29 0.02 5.28
N PHE A 16 4.54 -0.40 5.14
CA PHE A 16 4.96 -1.74 5.52
C PHE A 16 4.68 -2.02 7.01
N LEU A 17 5.08 -1.10 7.88
CA LEU A 17 4.87 -1.22 9.33
C LEU A 17 3.37 -1.15 9.69
N MET A 18 2.56 -0.36 8.99
CA MET A 18 1.13 -0.28 9.27
C MET A 18 0.39 -1.56 8.84
N VAL A 19 0.72 -2.10 7.67
CA VAL A 19 -0.07 -3.17 7.04
C VAL A 19 0.45 -4.57 7.38
N TRP A 20 1.76 -4.74 7.49
CA TRP A 20 2.38 -6.06 7.61
C TRP A 20 2.86 -6.40 9.02
N LEU A 21 2.96 -5.44 9.94
CA LEU A 21 3.23 -5.75 11.33
C LEU A 21 1.94 -6.26 12.01
N PRO A 22 1.97 -7.42 12.68
CA PRO A 22 0.76 -8.01 13.27
C PRO A 22 -0.05 -7.08 14.19
N PRO A 23 0.56 -6.30 15.12
CA PRO A 23 -0.19 -5.45 16.04
C PRO A 23 -0.92 -4.31 15.34
N THR A 24 -0.27 -3.65 14.39
CA THR A 24 -0.83 -2.54 13.61
C THR A 24 -1.87 -3.03 12.61
N ARG A 25 -1.64 -4.20 12.00
CA ARG A 25 -2.62 -4.84 11.13
C ARG A 25 -3.91 -5.15 11.89
N VAL A 26 -3.79 -5.80 13.06
CA VAL A 26 -4.94 -6.12 13.92
C VAL A 26 -5.68 -4.84 14.32
N PHE A 27 -4.95 -3.81 14.76
CA PHE A 27 -5.52 -2.51 15.09
C PHE A 27 -6.28 -1.87 13.89
N LEU A 28 -5.72 -1.92 12.68
CA LEU A 28 -6.37 -1.38 11.49
C LEU A 28 -7.57 -2.22 11.05
N THR A 29 -7.55 -3.54 11.21
CA THR A 29 -8.70 -4.39 10.89
C THR A 29 -9.83 -4.27 11.90
N ASP A 30 -9.51 -3.96 13.16
CA ASP A 30 -10.51 -3.74 14.22
C ASP A 30 -11.18 -2.37 14.12
N MET A 31 -10.60 -1.43 13.36
CA MET A 31 -11.18 -0.13 13.07
C MET A 31 -11.99 -0.17 11.77
N GLU A 32 -13.24 0.30 11.81
CA GLU A 32 -14.11 0.44 10.62
C GLU A 32 -13.45 1.24 9.49
N LEU A 33 -12.53 2.15 9.83
CA LEU A 33 -11.83 3.01 8.89
C LEU A 33 -10.43 2.52 8.47
N GLY A 34 -9.89 1.45 9.05
CA GLY A 34 -8.50 1.08 8.79
C GLY A 34 -8.23 0.59 7.36
N THR A 35 -9.19 -0.11 6.75
CA THR A 35 -9.13 -0.51 5.33
C THR A 35 -9.15 0.71 4.38
N PRO A 36 -10.11 1.66 4.49
CA PRO A 36 -10.07 2.91 3.72
C PRO A 36 -8.76 3.70 3.89
N ILE A 37 -8.27 3.85 5.12
CA ILE A 37 -7.04 4.58 5.43
C ILE A 37 -5.83 3.96 4.72
N THR A 38 -5.73 2.63 4.76
CA THR A 38 -4.66 1.87 4.11
C THR A 38 -4.65 2.05 2.60
N ILE A 39 -5.83 2.04 1.97
CA ILE A 39 -5.98 2.27 0.52
C ILE A 39 -5.55 3.69 0.15
N ILE A 40 -6.01 4.70 0.90
CA ILE A 40 -5.68 6.11 0.65
C ILE A 40 -4.16 6.34 0.76
N LEU A 41 -3.52 5.83 1.82
CA LEU A 41 -2.06 5.92 2.00
C LEU A 41 -1.29 5.26 0.85
N SER A 42 -1.72 4.07 0.44
CA SER A 42 -1.11 3.31 -0.66
C SER A 42 -1.18 4.07 -1.99
N LEU A 43 -2.33 4.68 -2.29
CA LEU A 43 -2.54 5.50 -3.48
C LEU A 43 -1.70 6.79 -3.45
N LEU A 44 -1.64 7.49 -2.31
CA LEU A 44 -0.86 8.71 -2.17
C LEU A 44 0.63 8.48 -2.39
N LEU A 45 1.19 7.39 -1.85
CA LEU A 45 2.60 7.06 -2.03
C LEU A 45 2.92 6.55 -3.44
N SER A 46 1.98 5.84 -4.07
CA SER A 46 2.13 5.40 -5.46
C SER A 46 2.11 6.59 -6.42
N THR A 47 1.18 7.53 -6.22
CA THR A 47 1.10 8.77 -7.03
C THR A 47 2.28 9.70 -6.79
N SER A 48 2.78 9.82 -5.55
CA SER A 48 3.98 10.61 -5.25
C SER A 48 5.23 10.02 -5.91
N ALA A 49 5.38 8.69 -5.92
CA ALA A 49 6.47 8.00 -6.59
C ALA A 49 6.44 8.23 -8.12
N ILE A 50 5.27 8.09 -8.75
CA ILE A 50 5.08 8.32 -10.19
C ILE A 50 5.30 9.80 -10.55
N GLY A 51 4.74 10.73 -9.77
CA GLY A 51 4.91 12.17 -10.00
C GLY A 51 6.36 12.63 -9.87
N THR A 52 7.13 12.01 -8.95
CA THR A 52 8.56 12.24 -8.80
C THR A 52 9.35 11.79 -10.04
N TYR A 53 9.01 10.63 -10.59
CA TYR A 53 9.61 10.13 -11.83
C TYR A 53 9.34 11.08 -13.00
N GLN A 54 8.07 11.44 -13.23
CA GLN A 54 7.68 12.32 -14.34
C GLN A 54 8.34 13.71 -14.25
N LYS A 55 8.41 14.28 -13.04
CA LYS A 55 8.89 15.65 -12.83
C LYS A 55 10.42 15.77 -12.83
N TYR A 56 11.12 14.76 -12.32
CA TYR A 56 12.57 14.86 -12.10
C TYR A 56 13.40 13.87 -12.92
N GLN A 57 12.78 13.05 -13.78
CA GLN A 57 13.42 11.95 -14.53
C GLN A 57 14.24 11.03 -13.59
N GLN A 58 13.86 10.98 -12.30
CA GLN A 58 14.54 10.18 -11.30
C GLN A 58 14.04 8.76 -11.40
N LYS A 59 14.97 7.80 -11.42
CA LYS A 59 14.68 6.36 -11.43
C LYS A 59 13.60 6.03 -10.38
N ILE A 60 12.52 5.39 -10.83
CA ILE A 60 11.47 4.89 -9.93
C ILE A 60 12.14 3.88 -9.00
N ASP A 61 11.96 4.07 -7.71
CA ASP A 61 12.30 3.05 -6.74
C ASP A 61 11.20 1.99 -6.75
N ILE A 62 11.41 0.97 -7.59
CA ILE A 62 10.48 -0.15 -7.81
C ILE A 62 10.16 -0.85 -6.48
N VAL A 63 11.11 -0.90 -5.55
CA VAL A 63 10.91 -1.52 -4.23
C VAL A 63 9.90 -0.70 -3.42
N SER A 64 10.10 0.61 -3.35
CA SER A 64 9.16 1.52 -2.69
C SER A 64 7.76 1.46 -3.33
N LEU A 65 7.68 1.37 -4.66
CA LEU A 65 6.42 1.23 -5.39
C LEU A 65 5.70 -0.08 -5.06
N PHE A 66 6.42 -1.21 -5.07
CA PHE A 66 5.88 -2.52 -4.73
C PHE A 66 5.35 -2.57 -3.30
N ILE A 67 6.12 -2.03 -2.35
CA ILE A 67 5.71 -1.97 -0.94
C ILE A 67 4.45 -1.11 -0.79
N SER A 68 4.39 0.04 -1.47
CA SER A 68 3.25 0.96 -1.41
C SER A 68 1.99 0.37 -2.03
N LEU A 69 2.11 -0.45 -3.08
CA LEU A 69 0.96 -1.11 -3.73
C LEU A 69 0.55 -2.43 -3.06
N SER A 70 1.44 -3.03 -2.26
CA SER A 70 1.19 -4.32 -1.60
C SER A 70 -0.13 -4.40 -0.82
N PRO A 71 -0.61 -3.36 -0.13
CA PRO A 71 -1.87 -3.44 0.61
C PRO A 71 -3.09 -3.51 -0.33
N ILE A 72 -3.05 -2.74 -1.42
CA ILE A 72 -4.12 -2.75 -2.44
C ILE A 72 -4.19 -4.12 -3.11
N ILE A 73 -3.02 -4.68 -3.47
CA ILE A 73 -2.93 -6.01 -4.07
C ILE A 73 -3.47 -7.07 -3.11
N PHE A 74 -3.09 -7.00 -1.82
CA PHE A 74 -3.56 -7.92 -0.80
C PHE A 74 -5.09 -7.86 -0.62
N ILE A 75 -5.66 -6.65 -0.51
CA ILE A 75 -7.11 -6.46 -0.38
C ILE A 75 -7.86 -7.02 -1.59
N ALA A 76 -7.36 -6.76 -2.81
CA ALA A 76 -7.95 -7.30 -4.03
C ALA A 76 -7.92 -8.84 -4.05
N LEU A 77 -6.81 -9.44 -3.61
CA LEU A 77 -6.67 -10.89 -3.51
C LEU A 77 -7.66 -11.51 -2.52
N VAL A 78 -7.80 -10.91 -1.33
CA VAL A 78 -8.76 -11.36 -0.31
C VAL A 78 -10.19 -11.26 -0.83
N LEU A 79 -10.56 -10.15 -1.49
CA LEU A 79 -11.88 -9.98 -2.09
C LEU A 79 -12.17 -11.03 -3.17
N ILE A 80 -11.20 -11.32 -4.04
CA ILE A 80 -11.35 -12.35 -5.08
C ILE A 80 -11.55 -13.73 -4.44
N ILE A 81 -10.78 -14.07 -3.41
CA ILE A 81 -10.93 -15.35 -2.69
C ILE A 81 -12.28 -15.44 -1.98
N ALA A 82 -12.73 -14.36 -1.35
CA ALA A 82 -14.03 -14.30 -0.69
C ALA A 82 -15.17 -14.50 -1.69
N LEU A 83 -15.15 -13.78 -2.81
CA LEU A 83 -16.14 -13.89 -3.88
C LEU A 83 -16.17 -15.29 -4.49
N LEU A 84 -15.00 -15.89 -4.74
CA LEU A 84 -14.90 -17.27 -5.21
C LEU A 84 -15.49 -18.24 -4.19
N SER A 85 -15.19 -18.05 -2.91
CA SER A 85 -15.69 -18.92 -1.84
C SER A 85 -17.22 -18.90 -1.75
N GLU A 86 -17.83 -17.71 -1.81
CA GLU A 86 -19.29 -17.56 -1.83
C GLU A 86 -19.92 -18.23 -3.06
N LEU A 87 -19.26 -18.12 -4.24
CA LEU A 87 -19.71 -18.75 -5.48
C LEU A 87 -19.70 -20.28 -5.42
N PHE A 88 -18.75 -20.90 -4.70
CA PHE A 88 -18.68 -22.36 -4.53
C PHE A 88 -19.57 -22.91 -3.41
N THR A 89 -20.20 -22.04 -2.61
CA THR A 89 -21.14 -22.43 -1.55
C THR A 89 -22.62 -22.30 -1.94
N LEU A 90 -22.89 -21.83 -3.17
CA LEU A 90 -24.21 -21.74 -3.83
C LEU A 90 -24.46 -22.96 -4.72
#